data_AF-A0A6M2CZJ5-F1
#
_entry.id   AF-A0A6M2CZJ5-F1
#
_cell.length_a   1.000
_cell.length_b   1.000
_cell.length_c   1.000
_cell.angle_alpha   90.00
_cell.angle_beta   90.00
_cell.angle_gamma   90.00
#
_symmetry.space_group_name_H-M   'P 1'
#
loop_
_entity.id
_entity.type
_entity.pdbx_description
1 polymer ?
#
loop_
_entity_poly.entity_id
_entity_poly.type
_entity_poly.pdbx_seq_one_letter_code
_entity_poly.pdbx_strand_id
1 'polypeptide(L)'
;MSTASFSVKWAGKEYVIPDFPLHARIMDLKQAIYERTGVLPERQKLFGMANLAGKTVSESTRLLDLKLSPHVRIMMVGSSEKSIQDASTPPKTLPNVINDLDDYGDDKEIPIENCEEFNCKIENRIKNYKIKWINNSRPGKRLLVLDIDCTIFDHRTPAQSVAELMRPFLHEFLTSAYEDYDIAFWSATNMKWIDAKLWELGVTRHEQYKVAFLLDSAAMITLHTSKYGTVEIKPLALIWRLVPAYRPENTIMIDDIPRNFLMNPQSGLRVRPFRNAHVNQSTDRELLRLRQYLKDIARSVDDFTQLDHRKWESYMPKTVQSSATVYSKPTLPADDPEAPVSDDAKDDQQP
;
A
#
# COMPACT_ATOMS: atom_id res chain seq x y z
N MET A 1 2.22 19.85 57.93
CA MET A 1 1.33 19.84 56.73
C MET A 1 1.01 18.39 56.43
N SER A 2 -0.22 18.06 56.03
CA SER A 2 -0.61 16.67 55.76
C SER A 2 0.11 16.11 54.53
N THR A 3 0.84 15.01 54.70
CA THR A 3 1.58 14.29 53.66
C THR A 3 1.06 12.86 53.53
N ALA A 4 1.30 12.22 52.39
CA ALA A 4 0.98 10.82 52.15
C ALA A 4 2.03 10.15 51.25
N SER A 5 2.21 8.85 51.42
CA SER A 5 3.07 8.04 50.56
C SER A 5 2.25 7.38 49.45
N PHE A 6 2.68 7.54 48.20
CA PHE A 6 2.01 6.96 47.03
C PHE A 6 2.83 5.82 46.45
N SER A 7 2.20 4.67 46.20
CA SER A 7 2.80 3.57 45.44
C SER A 7 2.33 3.62 43.99
N VAL A 8 3.29 3.67 43.06
CA VAL A 8 3.05 3.74 41.62
C VAL A 8 3.64 2.51 40.94
N LYS A 9 2.80 1.67 40.32
CA LYS A 9 3.24 0.50 39.56
C LYS A 9 3.35 0.84 38.07
N TRP A 10 4.53 0.65 37.50
CA TRP A 10 4.84 0.91 36.10
C TRP A 10 5.89 -0.08 35.57
N ALA A 11 5.70 -0.57 34.35
CA ALA A 11 6.61 -1.52 33.68
C ALA A 11 7.02 -2.72 34.56
N GLY A 12 6.07 -3.27 35.32
CA GLY A 12 6.30 -4.41 36.21
C GLY A 12 7.03 -4.08 37.53
N LYS A 13 7.46 -2.83 37.74
CA LYS A 13 8.13 -2.35 38.94
C LYS A 13 7.22 -1.42 39.76
N GLU A 14 7.51 -1.32 41.05
CA GLU A 14 6.79 -0.47 42.00
C GLU A 14 7.70 0.68 42.47
N TYR A 15 7.18 1.90 42.41
CA TYR A 15 7.88 3.13 42.75
C TYR A 15 7.14 3.83 43.87
N VAL A 16 7.79 4.02 45.00
CA VAL A 16 7.20 4.71 46.16
C VAL A 16 7.61 6.17 46.13
N ILE A 17 6.62 7.06 46.27
CA ILE A 17 6.79 8.50 46.44
C ILE A 17 6.41 8.82 47.89
N PRO A 18 7.39 8.86 48.82
CA PRO A 18 7.13 9.10 50.23
C PRO A 18 6.81 10.58 50.50
N ASP A 19 6.08 10.82 51.59
CA ASP A 19 5.88 12.14 52.20
C ASP A 19 5.39 13.23 51.25
N PHE A 20 4.57 12.87 50.26
CA PHE A 20 4.11 13.80 49.24
C PHE A 20 3.02 14.72 49.80
N PRO A 21 3.11 16.06 49.61
CA PRO A 21 2.15 16.98 50.20
C PRO A 21 0.76 16.84 49.58
N LEU A 22 -0.27 16.61 50.41
CA LEU A 22 -1.63 16.38 49.90
C LEU A 22 -2.26 17.66 49.29
N HIS A 23 -1.77 18.84 49.65
CA HIS A 23 -2.24 20.11 49.06
C HIS A 23 -1.71 20.34 47.63
N ALA A 24 -0.73 19.57 47.19
CA ALA A 24 -0.17 19.67 45.85
C ALA A 24 -1.16 19.14 44.79
N ARG A 25 -0.90 19.47 43.53
CA ARG A 25 -1.72 19.09 42.39
C ARG A 25 -1.21 17.78 41.78
N ILE A 26 -2.04 17.17 40.93
CA ILE A 26 -1.67 15.95 40.20
C ILE A 26 -0.51 16.20 39.24
N MET A 27 -0.39 17.39 38.66
CA MET A 27 0.79 17.76 37.88
C MET A 27 2.09 17.65 38.70
N ASP A 28 2.06 18.00 39.99
CA ASP A 28 3.23 17.91 40.87
C ASP A 28 3.56 16.44 41.17
N LEU A 29 2.54 15.59 41.33
CA LEU A 29 2.71 14.15 41.49
C LEU A 29 3.31 13.52 40.21
N LYS A 30 2.82 13.92 39.03
CA LYS A 30 3.37 13.48 37.75
C LYS A 30 4.84 13.88 37.60
N GLN A 31 5.22 15.06 38.08
CA GLN A 31 6.61 15.50 38.08
C GLN A 31 7.48 14.61 39.00
N ALA A 32 7.02 14.30 40.21
CA ALA A 32 7.72 13.38 41.10
C ALA A 32 7.82 11.94 40.56
N ILE A 33 6.81 11.50 39.81
CA ILE A 33 6.86 10.21 39.07
C ILE A 33 7.92 10.26 37.97
N TYR A 34 8.03 11.37 37.24
CA TYR A 34 9.02 11.55 36.18
C TYR A 34 10.46 11.39 36.71
N GLU A 35 10.77 12.01 37.86
CA GLU A 35 12.10 11.94 38.47
C GLU A 35 12.53 10.49 38.80
N ARG A 36 11.58 9.60 39.06
CA ARG A 36 11.86 8.18 39.39
C ARG A 36 11.75 7.23 38.20
N THR A 37 11.04 7.60 37.15
CA THR A 37 10.69 6.69 36.03
C THR A 37 11.23 7.13 34.67
N GLY A 38 11.58 8.42 34.52
CA GLY A 38 11.97 9.02 33.26
C GLY A 38 10.83 9.17 32.24
N VAL A 39 9.58 8.94 32.64
CA VAL A 39 8.38 9.10 31.79
C VAL A 39 7.86 10.51 31.92
N LEU A 40 7.84 11.30 30.84
CA LEU A 40 7.39 12.70 30.88
C LEU A 40 5.94 12.83 31.40
N PRO A 41 5.58 13.88 32.17
CA PRO A 41 4.24 14.09 32.73
C PRO A 41 3.08 13.95 31.72
N GLU A 42 3.28 14.46 30.50
CA GLU A 42 2.33 14.38 29.38
C GLU A 42 2.12 12.95 28.85
N ARG A 43 3.10 12.07 29.04
CA ARG A 43 3.03 10.65 28.65
C ARG A 43 2.54 9.73 29.76
N GLN A 44 2.29 10.27 30.96
CA GLN A 44 1.80 9.50 32.11
C GLN A 44 0.27 9.44 32.14
N LYS A 45 -0.27 8.23 31.99
CA LYS A 45 -1.67 7.91 32.25
C LYS A 45 -1.78 7.22 33.60
N LEU A 46 -2.32 7.92 34.59
CA LEU A 46 -2.49 7.43 35.95
C LEU A 46 -3.90 6.86 36.13
N PHE A 47 -3.97 5.63 36.65
CA PHE A 47 -5.21 4.89 36.93
C PHE A 47 -5.30 4.57 38.43
N GLY A 48 -6.52 4.34 38.90
CA GLY A 48 -6.79 4.07 40.33
C GLY A 48 -7.00 5.34 41.18
N MET A 49 -7.13 6.51 40.54
CA MET A 49 -7.49 7.76 41.20
C MET A 49 -8.87 8.23 40.71
N ALA A 50 -9.77 8.51 41.64
CA ALA A 50 -11.05 9.14 41.36
C ALA A 50 -11.22 10.35 42.28
N ASN A 51 -11.79 11.43 41.76
CA ASN A 51 -12.15 12.56 42.61
C ASN A 51 -13.32 12.18 43.54
N LEU A 52 -13.58 12.99 44.57
CA LEU A 52 -14.69 12.75 45.51
C LEU A 52 -16.06 12.59 44.82
N ALA A 53 -16.24 13.19 43.64
CA ALA A 53 -17.44 13.12 42.81
C ALA A 53 -17.49 11.96 41.79
N GLY A 54 -16.47 11.08 41.75
CA GLY A 54 -16.43 9.92 40.84
C GLY A 54 -16.16 10.24 39.36
N LYS A 55 -15.71 11.45 39.02
CA LYS A 55 -15.38 11.89 37.65
C LYS A 55 -13.87 11.79 37.35
N THR A 56 -13.54 11.88 36.06
CA THR A 56 -12.17 12.00 35.54
C THR A 56 -11.42 13.13 36.22
N VAL A 57 -10.18 12.87 36.58
CA VAL A 57 -9.38 13.77 37.40
C VAL A 57 -8.52 14.69 36.51
N SER A 58 -8.74 16.00 36.60
CA SER A 58 -7.93 17.02 35.91
C SER A 58 -6.55 17.16 36.57
N GLU A 59 -5.54 17.57 35.80
CA GLU A 59 -4.18 17.85 36.29
C GLU A 59 -4.11 18.98 37.33
N SER A 60 -5.12 19.86 37.33
CA SER A 60 -5.27 20.96 38.30
C SER A 60 -5.89 20.52 39.63
N THR A 61 -6.41 19.30 39.72
CA THR A 61 -7.03 18.75 40.94
C THR A 61 -5.99 18.58 42.04
N ARG A 62 -6.31 18.98 43.28
CA ARG A 62 -5.44 18.74 44.44
C ARG A 62 -5.60 17.32 44.95
N LEU A 63 -4.54 16.76 45.54
CA LEU A 63 -4.57 15.39 46.03
C LEU A 63 -5.51 15.20 47.23
N LEU A 64 -5.73 16.25 48.04
CA LEU A 64 -6.74 16.27 49.11
C LEU A 64 -8.18 16.05 48.60
N ASP A 65 -8.44 16.38 47.33
CA ASP A 65 -9.79 16.30 46.74
C ASP A 65 -10.06 14.92 46.10
N LEU A 66 -9.14 13.97 46.28
CA LEU A 66 -9.22 12.60 45.77
C LEU A 66 -9.74 11.64 46.83
N LYS A 67 -10.48 10.61 46.39
CA LYS A 67 -10.81 9.45 47.23
C LYS A 67 -9.57 8.58 47.37
N LEU A 68 -8.69 8.94 48.30
CA LEU A 68 -7.50 8.15 48.62
C LEU A 68 -7.85 7.15 49.73
N SER A 69 -7.86 5.86 49.40
CA SER A 69 -7.85 4.80 50.42
C SER A 69 -6.43 4.66 51.03
N PRO A 70 -6.29 4.11 52.24
CA PRO A 70 -4.98 3.95 52.89
C PRO A 70 -3.98 3.04 52.13
N HIS A 71 -4.44 2.35 51.08
CA HIS A 71 -3.66 1.39 50.28
C HIS A 71 -3.79 1.64 48.76
N VAL A 72 -4.02 2.88 48.32
CA VAL A 72 -4.15 3.17 46.87
C VAL A 72 -2.87 2.80 46.14
N ARG A 73 -2.99 1.81 45.25
CA ARG A 73 -1.97 1.47 44.25
C ARG A 73 -2.30 2.21 42.96
N ILE A 74 -1.49 3.21 42.62
CA ILE A 74 -1.62 3.94 41.37
C ILE A 74 -1.00 3.07 40.27
N MET A 75 -1.79 2.74 39.26
CA MET A 75 -1.28 2.08 38.06
C MET A 75 -0.91 3.15 37.05
N MET A 76 0.33 3.15 36.54
CA MET A 76 0.79 4.12 35.56
C MET A 76 1.13 3.43 34.24
N VAL A 77 0.61 3.98 33.15
CA VAL A 77 0.95 3.60 31.78
C VAL A 77 1.64 4.79 31.12
N GLY A 78 2.79 4.54 30.51
CA GLY A 78 3.60 5.52 29.80
C GLY A 78 4.91 4.90 29.33
N SER A 79 5.61 5.57 28.43
CA SER A 79 6.91 5.13 27.91
C SER A 79 7.93 6.25 28.13
N SER A 80 9.15 5.90 28.54
CA SER A 80 10.23 6.87 28.69
C SER A 80 10.81 7.26 27.33
N GLU A 81 11.37 8.47 27.21
CA GLU A 81 12.00 8.92 25.96
C GLU A 81 13.10 7.96 25.49
N LYS A 82 13.90 7.44 26.45
CA LYS A 82 14.92 6.42 26.17
C LYS A 82 14.32 5.15 25.56
N SER A 83 13.21 4.63 26.10
CA SER A 83 12.56 3.43 25.56
C SER A 83 11.97 3.64 24.15
N ILE A 84 11.47 4.85 23.87
CA ILE A 84 10.95 5.22 22.56
C ILE A 84 12.10 5.31 21.56
N GLN A 85 13.22 5.91 21.95
CA GLN A 85 14.41 6.02 21.13
C GLN A 85 15.06 4.65 20.87
N ASP A 86 15.18 3.81 21.90
CA ASP A 86 15.71 2.45 21.77
C ASP A 86 14.82 1.58 20.86
N ALA A 87 13.49 1.70 20.95
CA ALA A 87 12.55 1.02 20.04
C ALA A 87 12.55 1.59 18.62
N SER A 88 12.96 2.86 18.45
CA SER A 88 13.09 3.52 17.16
C SER A 88 14.48 3.35 16.54
N THR A 89 15.44 2.83 17.30
CA THR A 89 16.80 2.58 16.82
C THR A 89 16.89 1.14 16.31
N PRO A 90 17.02 0.90 15.00
CA PRO A 90 17.17 -0.46 14.49
C PRO A 90 18.44 -1.11 15.08
N PRO A 91 18.38 -2.38 15.55
CA PRO A 91 19.56 -3.10 16.03
C PRO A 91 20.66 -3.16 14.97
N LYS A 92 21.94 -2.99 15.40
CA LYS A 92 23.12 -2.95 14.51
C LYS A 92 23.35 -4.20 13.66
N THR A 93 22.72 -5.31 14.03
CA THR A 93 22.72 -6.58 13.30
C THR A 93 21.34 -7.19 13.46
N LEU A 94 20.45 -6.85 12.54
CA LEU A 94 19.25 -7.63 12.33
C LEU A 94 19.67 -8.86 11.52
N PRO A 95 19.44 -10.10 12.00
CA PRO A 95 19.47 -11.25 11.12
C PRO A 95 18.50 -10.97 9.97
N ASN A 96 18.82 -11.48 8.78
CA ASN A 96 17.93 -11.41 7.63
C ASN A 96 16.66 -12.21 8.00
N VAL A 97 15.67 -11.57 8.63
CA VAL A 97 14.38 -12.18 8.91
C VAL A 97 13.66 -12.24 7.57
N ILE A 98 14.00 -13.30 6.84
CA ILE A 98 13.15 -13.89 5.82
C ILE A 98 12.00 -14.47 6.63
N ASN A 99 10.78 -14.06 6.33
CA ASN A 99 9.64 -14.75 6.88
C ASN A 99 9.60 -16.10 6.18
N ASP A 100 10.03 -17.16 6.85
CA ASP A 100 10.10 -18.52 6.30
C ASP A 100 8.71 -19.08 5.91
N LEU A 101 7.65 -18.34 6.23
CA LEU A 101 6.27 -18.58 5.76
C LEU A 101 5.99 -17.95 4.37
N ASP A 102 6.91 -17.18 3.79
CA ASP A 102 6.78 -16.58 2.45
C ASP A 102 7.20 -17.56 1.33
N ASP A 103 7.64 -18.76 1.68
CA ASP A 103 7.77 -19.89 0.76
C ASP A 103 6.39 -20.52 0.54
N TYR A 104 5.49 -19.71 -0.02
CA TYR A 104 4.18 -20.12 -0.49
C TYR A 104 4.36 -20.99 -1.75
N GLY A 105 4.82 -22.23 -1.55
CA GLY A 105 4.85 -23.24 -2.59
C GLY A 105 3.44 -23.47 -3.13
N ASP A 106 3.30 -23.35 -4.46
CA ASP A 106 2.07 -23.41 -5.24
C ASP A 106 0.82 -22.91 -4.50
N ASP A 107 0.51 -21.62 -4.70
CA ASP A 107 -0.77 -20.98 -4.40
C ASP A 107 -1.91 -21.65 -5.17
N LYS A 108 -2.22 -22.89 -4.80
CA LYS A 108 -3.53 -23.49 -5.03
C LYS A 108 -4.53 -22.56 -4.37
N GLU A 109 -5.57 -22.21 -5.13
CA GLU A 109 -6.76 -21.51 -4.67
C GLU A 109 -7.05 -21.93 -3.23
N ILE A 110 -6.86 -21.01 -2.27
CA ILE A 110 -7.28 -21.31 -0.91
C ILE A 110 -8.78 -21.57 -1.02
N PRO A 111 -9.25 -22.74 -0.56
CA PRO A 111 -10.66 -23.05 -0.60
C PRO A 111 -11.49 -21.89 -0.05
N ILE A 112 -12.66 -21.71 -0.66
CA ILE A 112 -13.68 -20.68 -0.42
C ILE A 112 -14.29 -20.82 1.00
N GLU A 113 -13.51 -21.24 2.00
CA GLU A 113 -13.92 -21.45 3.40
C GLU A 113 -14.42 -20.15 4.04
N ASN A 114 -14.02 -18.99 3.51
CA ASN A 114 -14.34 -17.68 4.06
C ASN A 114 -15.02 -16.71 3.08
N CYS A 115 -15.66 -17.17 2.00
CA CYS A 115 -16.25 -16.22 1.04
C CYS A 115 -17.34 -15.34 1.67
N GLU A 116 -18.16 -15.89 2.56
CA GLU A 116 -19.16 -15.11 3.30
C GLU A 116 -18.51 -14.12 4.27
N GLU A 117 -17.51 -14.56 5.05
CA GLU A 117 -16.76 -13.70 5.96
C GLU A 117 -16.04 -12.58 5.21
N PHE A 118 -15.40 -12.92 4.10
CA PHE A 118 -14.76 -11.99 3.17
C PHE A 118 -15.75 -10.96 2.67
N ASN A 119 -16.87 -11.39 2.09
CA ASN A 119 -17.89 -10.49 1.56
C ASN A 119 -18.44 -9.58 2.65
N CYS A 120 -18.72 -10.09 3.85
CA CYS A 120 -19.16 -9.27 4.98
C CYS A 120 -18.13 -8.20 5.38
N LYS A 121 -16.84 -8.59 5.46
CA LYS A 121 -15.74 -7.66 5.77
C LYS A 121 -15.53 -6.62 4.68
N ILE A 122 -15.68 -7.00 3.41
CA ILE A 122 -15.62 -6.08 2.27
C ILE A 122 -16.78 -5.09 2.31
N GLU A 123 -18.01 -5.55 2.51
CA GLU A 123 -19.18 -4.68 2.62
C GLU A 123 -19.03 -3.68 3.77
N ASN A 124 -18.50 -4.12 4.91
CA ASN A 124 -18.18 -3.22 6.01
C ASN A 124 -17.09 -2.20 5.64
N ARG A 125 -16.07 -2.62 4.88
CA ARG A 125 -14.98 -1.75 4.45
C ARG A 125 -15.46 -0.73 3.41
N ILE A 126 -16.33 -1.11 2.47
CA ILE A 126 -16.97 -0.22 1.49
C ILE A 126 -17.77 0.89 2.19
N LYS A 127 -18.50 0.56 3.26
CA LYS A 127 -19.33 1.54 4.00
C LYS A 127 -18.50 2.56 4.78
N ASN A 128 -17.35 2.14 5.32
CA ASN A 128 -16.63 2.92 6.33
C ASN A 128 -15.31 3.52 5.83
N TYR A 129 -14.67 2.89 4.86
CA TYR A 129 -13.39 3.34 4.33
C TYR A 129 -13.59 4.36 3.21
N LYS A 130 -12.84 5.46 3.28
CA LYS A 130 -12.83 6.50 2.24
C LYS A 130 -11.47 6.51 1.57
N ILE A 131 -11.45 6.24 0.27
CA ILE A 131 -10.23 6.32 -0.55
C ILE A 131 -9.67 7.75 -0.48
N LYS A 132 -8.36 7.86 -0.23
CA LYS A 132 -7.67 9.16 -0.28
C LYS A 132 -7.26 9.44 -1.72
N TRP A 133 -8.06 10.25 -2.40
CA TRP A 133 -7.77 10.74 -3.74
C TRP A 133 -6.69 11.81 -3.73
N ILE A 134 -5.73 11.70 -4.64
CA ILE A 134 -4.70 12.71 -4.92
C ILE A 134 -4.99 13.37 -6.28
N ASN A 135 -5.38 12.58 -7.28
CA ASN A 135 -5.80 13.05 -8.60
C ASN A 135 -6.98 12.21 -9.11
N ASN A 136 -7.80 12.77 -9.99
CA ASN A 136 -8.91 12.04 -10.61
C ASN A 136 -8.40 10.91 -11.51
N SER A 137 -9.20 9.84 -11.60
CA SER A 137 -9.00 8.78 -12.60
C SER A 137 -9.13 9.32 -14.02
N ARG A 138 -8.42 8.69 -14.96
CA ARG A 138 -8.41 9.09 -16.36
C ARG A 138 -9.24 8.12 -17.20
N PRO A 139 -10.15 8.61 -18.05
CA PRO A 139 -10.97 7.75 -18.90
C PRO A 139 -10.14 6.76 -19.73
N GLY A 140 -10.54 5.50 -19.74
CA GLY A 140 -9.91 4.44 -20.54
C GLY A 140 -8.58 3.93 -20.01
N LYS A 141 -8.07 4.44 -18.87
CA LYS A 141 -6.84 3.92 -18.27
C LYS A 141 -7.11 2.70 -17.40
N ARG A 142 -6.13 1.79 -17.39
CA ARG A 142 -6.11 0.61 -16.52
C ARG A 142 -5.71 1.01 -15.10
N LEU A 143 -5.73 0.07 -14.15
CA LEU A 143 -5.28 0.33 -12.78
C LEU A 143 -4.02 -0.45 -12.46
N LEU A 144 -3.00 0.27 -11.98
CA LEU A 144 -1.80 -0.30 -11.37
C LEU A 144 -1.83 0.01 -9.87
N VAL A 145 -1.91 -1.03 -9.04
CA VAL A 145 -1.80 -0.92 -7.58
C VAL A 145 -0.40 -1.36 -7.15
N LEU A 146 0.31 -0.51 -6.43
CA LEU A 146 1.68 -0.78 -5.99
C LEU A 146 1.76 -0.84 -4.46
N ASP A 147 2.41 -1.88 -3.96
CA ASP A 147 2.98 -1.83 -2.62
C ASP A 147 4.19 -0.87 -2.57
N ILE A 148 4.62 -0.53 -1.34
CA ILE A 148 5.68 0.44 -1.11
C ILE A 148 6.96 -0.25 -0.62
N ASP A 149 6.89 -0.91 0.53
CA ASP A 149 8.03 -1.39 1.30
C ASP A 149 8.61 -2.64 0.63
N CYS A 150 9.91 -2.65 0.29
CA CYS A 150 10.55 -3.69 -0.55
C CYS A 150 10.03 -3.76 -2.00
N THR A 151 8.99 -3.03 -2.37
CA THR A 151 8.47 -2.99 -3.74
C THR A 151 9.12 -1.87 -4.54
N ILE A 152 9.01 -0.61 -4.09
CA ILE A 152 9.59 0.56 -4.77
C ILE A 152 10.79 1.18 -4.05
N PHE A 153 11.08 0.77 -2.82
CA PHE A 153 12.25 1.22 -2.08
C PHE A 153 12.60 0.25 -0.94
N ASP A 154 13.82 0.35 -0.42
CA ASP A 154 14.30 -0.39 0.74
C ASP A 154 13.96 0.35 2.04
N HIS A 155 13.01 -0.18 2.81
CA HIS A 155 12.55 0.43 4.05
C HIS A 155 13.35 0.03 5.29
N ARG A 156 14.31 -0.91 5.17
CA ARG A 156 15.02 -1.49 6.31
C ARG A 156 16.45 -0.97 6.45
N THR A 157 17.09 -0.65 5.32
CA THR A 157 18.48 -0.20 5.32
C THR A 157 18.58 1.24 5.83
N PRO A 158 19.50 1.55 6.76
CA PRO A 158 19.79 2.93 7.13
C PRO A 158 20.51 3.63 5.98
N ALA A 159 20.13 4.88 5.70
CA ALA A 159 20.73 5.71 4.65
C ALA A 159 20.77 7.18 5.07
N GLN A 160 21.62 7.96 4.42
CA GLN A 160 21.68 9.41 4.64
C GLN A 160 20.60 10.15 3.86
N SER A 161 20.15 9.57 2.75
CA SER A 161 19.07 10.09 1.92
C SER A 161 18.12 8.98 1.47
N VAL A 162 16.86 9.34 1.21
CA VAL A 162 15.86 8.40 0.67
C VAL A 162 16.20 7.96 -0.76
N ALA A 163 16.98 8.75 -1.49
CA ALA A 163 17.43 8.44 -2.84
C ALA A 163 18.35 7.21 -2.88
N GLU A 164 19.17 6.99 -1.84
CA GLU A 164 19.98 5.77 -1.67
C GLU A 164 19.11 4.52 -1.50
N LEU A 165 17.91 4.68 -0.95
CA LEU A 165 16.97 3.59 -0.67
C LEU A 165 15.97 3.36 -1.81
N MET A 166 15.83 4.31 -2.72
CA MET A 166 14.93 4.23 -3.86
C MET A 166 15.33 3.05 -4.76
N ARG A 167 14.35 2.22 -5.13
CA ARG A 167 14.61 1.12 -6.05
C ARG A 167 15.00 1.71 -7.42
N PRO A 168 16.06 1.19 -8.06
CA PRO A 168 16.50 1.66 -9.36
C PRO A 168 15.36 1.72 -10.38
N PHE A 169 15.36 2.76 -11.21
CA PHE A 169 14.39 3.01 -12.28
C PHE A 169 12.95 3.32 -11.81
N LEU A 170 12.75 3.73 -10.55
CA LEU A 170 11.42 4.01 -10.02
C LEU A 170 10.65 5.05 -10.84
N HIS A 171 11.24 6.21 -11.11
CA HIS A 171 10.54 7.29 -11.81
C HIS A 171 10.32 6.97 -13.29
N GLU A 172 11.26 6.29 -13.94
CA GLU A 172 11.13 5.81 -15.31
C GLU A 172 10.04 4.75 -15.45
N PHE A 173 9.95 3.84 -14.46
CA PHE A 173 8.88 2.86 -14.36
C PHE A 173 7.52 3.53 -14.20
N LEU A 174 7.36 4.44 -13.24
CA LEU A 174 6.10 5.13 -12.98
C LEU A 174 5.68 6.03 -14.14
N THR A 175 6.63 6.72 -14.78
CA THR A 175 6.36 7.54 -15.98
C THR A 175 5.82 6.68 -17.10
N SER A 176 6.46 5.53 -17.38
CA SER A 176 6.01 4.62 -18.42
C SER A 176 4.68 3.94 -18.08
N ALA A 177 4.47 3.56 -16.82
CA ALA A 177 3.20 2.98 -16.38
C ALA A 177 2.06 4.00 -16.49
N TYR A 178 2.33 5.27 -16.21
CA TYR A 178 1.32 6.32 -16.29
C TYR A 178 0.76 6.53 -17.70
N GLU A 179 1.49 6.14 -18.76
CA GLU A 179 0.97 6.18 -20.13
C GLU A 179 -0.32 5.35 -20.27
N ASP A 180 -0.42 4.20 -19.59
CA ASP A 180 -1.50 3.22 -19.78
C ASP A 180 -2.35 2.98 -18.52
N TYR A 181 -1.83 3.34 -17.34
CA TYR A 181 -2.41 3.02 -16.04
C TYR A 181 -2.59 4.26 -15.16
N ASP A 182 -3.74 4.38 -14.51
CA ASP A 182 -3.84 5.14 -13.26
C ASP A 182 -3.09 4.40 -12.16
N ILE A 183 -2.30 5.14 -11.38
CA ILE A 183 -1.38 4.57 -10.39
C ILE A 183 -1.96 4.78 -9.00
N ALA A 184 -2.13 3.71 -8.25
CA ALA A 184 -2.51 3.73 -6.86
C ALA A 184 -1.43 3.07 -6.00
N PHE A 185 -1.25 3.58 -4.78
CA PHE A 185 -0.37 2.93 -3.79
C PHE A 185 -1.21 2.36 -2.65
N TRP A 186 -0.88 1.13 -2.24
CA TRP A 186 -1.51 0.47 -1.10
C TRP A 186 -0.44 -0.13 -0.19
N SER A 187 -0.27 0.43 1.01
CA SER A 187 0.69 -0.08 2.01
C SER A 187 -0.03 -0.58 3.27
N ALA A 188 0.54 -1.60 3.91
CA ALA A 188 0.10 -2.12 5.21
C ALA A 188 0.53 -1.23 6.39
N THR A 189 0.70 0.08 6.16
CA THR A 189 1.07 1.07 7.17
C THR A 189 -0.01 2.15 7.27
N ASN A 190 0.10 3.06 8.24
CA ASN A 190 -0.84 4.18 8.36
C ASN A 190 -0.62 5.23 7.26
N MET A 191 -1.70 5.88 6.80
CA MET A 191 -1.68 6.92 5.77
C MET A 191 -0.59 7.99 5.96
N LYS A 192 -0.31 8.44 7.19
CA LYS A 192 0.73 9.44 7.47
C LYS A 192 2.12 8.99 6.99
N TRP A 193 2.44 7.70 7.18
CA TRP A 193 3.72 7.14 6.75
C TRP A 193 3.78 6.96 5.24
N ILE A 194 2.66 6.62 4.61
CA ILE A 194 2.54 6.53 3.15
C ILE A 194 2.83 7.90 2.53
N ASP A 195 2.16 8.94 3.01
CA ASP A 195 2.35 10.31 2.53
C ASP A 195 3.81 10.75 2.67
N ALA A 196 4.40 10.53 3.85
CA ALA A 196 5.80 10.88 4.10
C ALA A 196 6.75 10.14 3.15
N LYS A 197 6.63 8.81 3.02
CA LYS A 197 7.49 8.00 2.15
C LYS A 197 7.37 8.42 0.68
N LEU A 198 6.16 8.57 0.16
CA LEU A 198 5.95 8.94 -1.24
C LEU A 198 6.36 10.38 -1.54
N TRP A 199 6.24 11.29 -0.56
CA TRP A 199 6.74 12.65 -0.68
C TRP A 199 8.26 12.72 -0.75
N GLU A 200 8.93 12.03 0.16
CA GLU A 200 10.40 11.97 0.23
C GLU A 200 10.98 11.31 -1.03
N LEU A 201 10.38 10.20 -1.49
CA LEU A 201 10.73 9.56 -2.76
C LEU A 201 10.38 10.41 -4.00
N GLY A 202 9.81 11.60 -3.86
CA GLY A 202 9.41 12.47 -4.97
C GLY A 202 8.21 11.95 -5.79
N VAL A 203 7.60 10.84 -5.39
CA VAL A 203 6.55 10.14 -6.15
C VAL A 203 5.28 10.96 -6.30
N THR A 204 4.85 11.67 -5.25
CA THR A 204 3.62 12.49 -5.29
C THR A 204 3.82 13.88 -5.91
N ARG A 205 5.06 14.23 -6.30
CA ARG A 205 5.43 15.55 -6.82
C ARG A 205 6.11 15.51 -8.19
N HIS A 206 6.16 14.35 -8.83
CA HIS A 206 6.84 14.20 -10.09
C HIS A 206 6.04 14.85 -11.23
N GLU A 207 6.72 15.49 -12.19
CA GLU A 207 6.05 16.25 -13.26
C GLU A 207 5.51 15.33 -14.38
N GLN A 208 6.15 14.18 -14.59
CA GLN A 208 5.85 13.29 -15.72
C GLN A 208 4.71 12.28 -15.47
N TYR A 209 4.24 12.15 -14.22
CA TYR A 209 3.13 11.26 -13.88
C TYR A 209 2.36 11.75 -12.67
N LYS A 210 1.18 11.17 -12.45
CA LYS A 210 0.35 11.48 -11.29
C LYS A 210 -0.12 10.21 -10.60
N VAL A 211 -0.08 10.22 -9.27
CA VAL A 211 -0.71 9.21 -8.43
C VAL A 211 -2.20 9.54 -8.34
N ALA A 212 -3.07 8.56 -8.60
CA ALA A 212 -4.51 8.71 -8.52
C ALA A 212 -4.99 8.71 -7.06
N PHE A 213 -4.70 7.65 -6.30
CA PHE A 213 -5.16 7.53 -4.92
C PHE A 213 -4.27 6.63 -4.06
N LEU A 214 -4.45 6.73 -2.74
CA LEU A 214 -3.70 6.00 -1.72
C LEU A 214 -4.65 5.15 -0.86
N LEU A 215 -4.19 3.96 -0.49
CA LEU A 215 -4.81 3.08 0.50
C LEU A 215 -3.82 2.69 1.58
N ASP A 216 -4.30 2.62 2.82
CA ASP A 216 -3.48 2.29 3.99
C ASP A 216 -3.94 0.97 4.64
N SER A 217 -3.36 0.63 5.80
CA SER A 217 -3.76 -0.59 6.53
C SER A 217 -5.23 -0.58 6.96
N ALA A 218 -5.86 0.59 7.11
CA ALA A 218 -7.28 0.67 7.40
C ALA A 218 -8.17 0.30 6.20
N ALA A 219 -7.62 0.05 5.02
CA ALA A 219 -8.34 -0.54 3.89
C ALA A 219 -8.23 -2.08 3.83
N MET A 220 -7.22 -2.67 4.49
CA MET A 220 -6.94 -4.11 4.44
C MET A 220 -8.03 -4.93 5.13
N ILE A 221 -8.06 -6.25 5.03
CA ILE A 221 -8.95 -7.07 5.86
C ILE A 221 -8.18 -8.24 6.44
N THR A 222 -8.57 -8.64 7.64
CA THR A 222 -8.03 -9.82 8.31
C THR A 222 -8.94 -11.01 8.01
N LEU A 223 -8.40 -12.17 7.66
CA LEU A 223 -9.13 -13.44 7.49
C LEU A 223 -8.44 -14.54 8.27
N HIS A 224 -9.18 -15.57 8.67
CA HIS A 224 -8.59 -16.76 9.28
C HIS A 224 -8.58 -17.92 8.28
N THR A 225 -7.41 -18.31 7.80
CA THR A 225 -7.26 -19.44 6.88
C THR A 225 -6.82 -20.69 7.64
N SER A 226 -7.31 -21.86 7.21
CA SER A 226 -6.88 -23.16 7.75
C SER A 226 -5.38 -23.41 7.56
N LYS A 227 -4.83 -22.99 6.41
CA LYS A 227 -3.41 -23.19 6.05
C LYS A 227 -2.44 -22.19 6.72
N TYR A 228 -2.83 -20.92 6.85
CA TYR A 228 -1.91 -19.85 7.26
C TYR A 228 -2.32 -19.15 8.57
N GLY A 229 -3.39 -19.61 9.21
CA GLY A 229 -3.97 -18.93 10.37
C GLY A 229 -4.51 -17.55 9.99
N THR A 230 -4.40 -16.61 10.93
CA THR A 230 -4.84 -15.23 10.74
C THR A 230 -3.91 -14.48 9.77
N VAL A 231 -4.47 -14.03 8.65
CA VAL A 231 -3.77 -13.29 7.61
C VAL A 231 -4.42 -11.94 7.37
N GLU A 232 -3.61 -10.92 7.11
CA GLU A 232 -4.10 -9.62 6.65
C GLU A 232 -3.80 -9.47 5.15
N ILE A 233 -4.79 -8.97 4.39
CA ILE A 233 -4.77 -8.91 2.93
C ILE A 233 -5.24 -7.55 2.40
N LYS A 234 -4.89 -7.24 1.15
CA LYS A 234 -5.27 -6.04 0.40
C LYS A 234 -6.32 -6.40 -0.67
N PRO A 235 -7.61 -6.40 -0.34
CA PRO A 235 -8.63 -6.91 -1.26
C PRO A 235 -8.96 -5.89 -2.36
N LEU A 236 -8.55 -6.18 -3.60
CA LEU A 236 -8.87 -5.32 -4.76
C LEU A 236 -10.37 -5.14 -4.99
N ALA A 237 -11.19 -6.08 -4.50
CA ALA A 237 -12.65 -5.95 -4.47
C ALA A 237 -13.13 -4.64 -3.84
N LEU A 238 -12.43 -4.10 -2.84
CA LEU A 238 -12.75 -2.79 -2.27
C LEU A 238 -12.67 -1.68 -3.34
N ILE A 239 -11.59 -1.67 -4.13
CA ILE A 239 -11.38 -0.68 -5.19
C ILE A 239 -12.42 -0.88 -6.30
N TRP A 240 -12.63 -2.11 -6.77
CA TRP A 240 -13.57 -2.40 -7.85
C TRP A 240 -15.02 -2.04 -7.52
N ARG A 241 -15.40 -2.11 -6.24
CA ARG A 241 -16.74 -1.74 -5.77
C ARG A 241 -16.89 -0.23 -5.54
N LEU A 242 -15.83 0.45 -5.12
CA LEU A 242 -15.85 1.90 -4.88
C LEU A 242 -15.55 2.73 -6.14
N VAL A 243 -14.85 2.17 -7.13
CA VAL A 243 -14.38 2.87 -8.32
C VAL A 243 -14.76 2.07 -9.57
N PRO A 244 -15.94 2.32 -10.17
CA PRO A 244 -16.50 1.49 -11.25
C PRO A 244 -15.69 1.42 -12.55
N ALA A 245 -14.69 2.29 -12.71
CA ALA A 245 -13.77 2.28 -13.84
C ALA A 245 -12.79 1.09 -13.82
N TYR A 246 -12.59 0.47 -12.65
CA TYR A 246 -11.62 -0.60 -12.47
C TYR A 246 -12.30 -1.91 -12.06
N ARG A 247 -11.80 -3.02 -12.61
CA ARG A 247 -12.31 -4.38 -12.46
C ARG A 247 -11.15 -5.38 -12.59
N PRO A 248 -11.35 -6.68 -12.34
CA PRO A 248 -10.29 -7.67 -12.50
C PRO A 248 -9.62 -7.66 -13.88
N GLU A 249 -10.38 -7.36 -14.93
CA GLU A 249 -9.95 -7.43 -16.34
C GLU A 249 -8.94 -6.31 -16.70
N ASN A 250 -8.88 -5.23 -15.91
CA ASN A 250 -8.01 -4.08 -16.19
C ASN A 250 -7.18 -3.63 -14.98
N THR A 251 -7.05 -4.47 -13.95
CA THR A 251 -6.31 -4.16 -12.72
C THR A 251 -5.16 -5.14 -12.53
N ILE A 252 -3.97 -4.62 -12.24
CA ILE A 252 -2.83 -5.40 -11.78
C ILE A 252 -2.28 -4.80 -10.48
N MET A 253 -1.95 -5.65 -9.53
CA MET A 253 -1.33 -5.32 -8.25
C MET A 253 0.07 -5.91 -8.17
N ILE A 254 1.06 -5.09 -7.84
CA ILE A 254 2.45 -5.53 -7.66
C ILE A 254 2.83 -5.38 -6.19
N ASP A 255 3.25 -6.49 -5.58
CA ASP A 255 3.56 -6.59 -4.16
C ASP A 255 4.60 -7.69 -3.95
N ASP A 256 5.55 -7.52 -3.02
CA ASP A 256 6.57 -8.54 -2.76
C ASP A 256 6.03 -9.70 -1.91
N ILE A 257 4.88 -9.50 -1.24
CA ILE A 257 4.24 -10.46 -0.34
C ILE A 257 2.99 -11.07 -1.03
N PRO A 258 3.03 -12.33 -1.47
CA PRO A 258 1.91 -12.99 -2.16
C PRO A 258 0.59 -12.98 -1.40
N ARG A 259 0.67 -13.16 -0.07
CA ARG A 259 -0.49 -13.13 0.82
C ARG A 259 -1.30 -11.84 0.71
N ASN A 260 -0.70 -10.70 0.36
CA ASN A 260 -1.44 -9.45 0.27
C ASN A 260 -2.54 -9.50 -0.81
N PHE A 261 -2.37 -10.27 -1.88
CA PHE A 261 -3.35 -10.43 -2.95
C PHE A 261 -4.04 -11.80 -2.94
N LEU A 262 -4.11 -12.45 -1.77
CA LEU A 262 -4.64 -13.80 -1.60
C LEU A 262 -6.09 -14.00 -2.10
N MET A 263 -6.94 -12.97 -1.98
CA MET A 263 -8.33 -13.00 -2.45
C MET A 263 -8.51 -12.39 -3.84
N ASN A 264 -7.42 -12.08 -4.52
CA ASN A 264 -7.38 -11.65 -5.91
C ASN A 264 -6.07 -12.13 -6.59
N PRO A 265 -5.78 -13.44 -6.55
CA PRO A 265 -4.48 -13.98 -6.97
C PRO A 265 -4.22 -13.74 -8.47
N GLN A 266 -5.27 -13.77 -9.29
CA GLN A 266 -5.18 -13.56 -10.73
C GLN A 266 -4.81 -12.11 -11.11
N SER A 267 -5.03 -11.14 -10.23
CA SER A 267 -4.64 -9.74 -10.44
C SER A 267 -3.34 -9.39 -9.70
N GLY A 268 -2.71 -10.33 -9.01
CA GLY A 268 -1.49 -10.12 -8.22
C GLY A 268 -0.23 -10.58 -8.95
N LEU A 269 0.81 -9.77 -8.92
CA LEU A 269 2.15 -10.09 -9.40
C LEU A 269 3.13 -9.99 -8.23
N ARG A 270 3.78 -11.10 -7.90
CA ARG A 270 4.86 -11.13 -6.91
C ARG A 270 6.13 -10.51 -7.51
N VAL A 271 6.57 -9.38 -6.99
CA VAL A 271 7.87 -8.80 -7.33
C VAL A 271 8.97 -9.35 -6.43
N ARG A 272 10.22 -9.44 -6.91
CA ARG A 272 11.33 -9.72 -5.99
C ARG A 272 11.50 -8.55 -5.01
N PRO A 273 11.64 -8.81 -3.69
CA PRO A 273 11.81 -7.75 -2.72
C PRO A 273 13.14 -7.02 -2.92
N PHE A 274 13.10 -5.69 -2.93
CA PHE A 274 14.29 -4.84 -2.94
C PHE A 274 14.76 -4.59 -1.51
N ARG A 275 15.94 -5.12 -1.18
CA ARG A 275 16.57 -5.05 0.15
C ARG A 275 18.06 -4.79 -0.03
N ASN A 276 18.73 -4.33 1.03
CA ASN A 276 20.15 -4.00 1.03
C ASN A 276 20.53 -3.07 -0.13
N ALA A 277 19.85 -1.92 -0.23
CA ALA A 277 19.99 -1.00 -1.35
C ALA A 277 21.46 -0.66 -1.68
N HIS A 278 22.29 -0.40 -0.66
CA HIS A 278 23.73 -0.13 -0.82
C HIS A 278 24.51 -1.19 -1.62
N VAL A 279 24.02 -2.44 -1.63
CA VAL A 279 24.64 -3.56 -2.38
C VAL A 279 23.95 -3.76 -3.72
N ASN A 280 22.62 -3.70 -3.75
CA ASN A 280 21.82 -4.16 -4.88
C ASN A 280 21.40 -3.05 -5.85
N GLN A 281 21.58 -1.77 -5.50
CA GLN A 281 21.13 -0.66 -6.33
C GLN A 281 21.76 -0.65 -7.73
N SER A 282 23.01 -1.06 -7.86
CA SER A 282 23.69 -1.09 -9.17
C SER A 282 23.20 -2.22 -10.08
N THR A 283 22.65 -3.31 -9.52
CA THR A 283 22.32 -4.55 -10.24
C THR A 283 20.82 -4.82 -10.36
N ASP A 284 19.97 -4.25 -9.50
CA ASP A 284 18.51 -4.42 -9.59
C ASP A 284 17.98 -3.79 -10.90
N ARG A 285 17.24 -4.59 -11.66
CA ARG A 285 16.59 -4.21 -12.93
C ARG A 285 15.11 -4.58 -12.92
N GLU A 286 14.53 -4.81 -11.74
CA GLU A 286 13.18 -5.39 -11.64
C GLU A 286 12.12 -4.42 -12.17
N LEU A 287 12.16 -3.15 -11.74
CA LEU A 287 11.24 -2.12 -12.23
C LEU A 287 11.42 -1.84 -13.72
N LEU A 288 12.65 -1.97 -14.23
CA LEU A 288 12.91 -1.83 -15.67
C LEU A 288 12.24 -2.95 -16.48
N ARG A 289 12.24 -4.18 -15.97
CA ARG A 289 11.56 -5.33 -16.61
C ARG A 289 10.04 -5.24 -16.46
N LEU A 290 9.55 -4.87 -15.28
CA LEU A 290 8.12 -4.65 -15.04
C LEU A 290 7.56 -3.53 -15.90
N ARG A 291 8.33 -2.46 -16.15
CA ARG A 291 7.97 -1.42 -17.10
C ARG A 291 7.63 -2.00 -18.47
N GLN A 292 8.49 -2.87 -18.99
CA GLN A 292 8.28 -3.50 -20.30
C GLN A 292 7.04 -4.40 -20.27
N TYR A 293 6.93 -5.25 -19.24
CA TYR A 293 5.79 -6.15 -19.06
C TYR A 293 4.45 -5.41 -19.04
N LEU A 294 4.33 -4.35 -18.22
CA LEU A 294 3.11 -3.53 -18.14
C LEU A 294 2.75 -2.91 -19.49
N LYS A 295 3.75 -2.40 -20.22
CA LYS A 295 3.55 -1.82 -21.55
C LYS A 295 3.05 -2.86 -22.57
N ASP A 296 3.60 -4.07 -22.51
CA ASP A 296 3.21 -5.14 -23.41
C ASP A 296 1.79 -5.61 -23.13
N ILE A 297 1.45 -5.94 -21.88
CA ILE A 297 0.10 -6.41 -21.55
C ILE A 297 -0.97 -5.32 -21.78
N ALA A 298 -0.64 -4.05 -21.54
CA ALA A 298 -1.58 -2.95 -21.80
C ALA A 298 -1.95 -2.83 -23.28
N ARG A 299 -1.03 -3.20 -24.18
CA ARG A 299 -1.19 -3.11 -25.65
C ARG A 299 -1.77 -4.36 -26.28
N SER A 300 -1.46 -5.55 -25.74
CA SER A 300 -1.81 -6.82 -26.40
C SER A 300 -2.88 -7.65 -25.69
N VAL A 301 -3.39 -7.21 -24.53
CA VAL A 301 -4.36 -7.97 -23.73
C VAL A 301 -5.49 -7.09 -23.25
N ASP A 302 -6.71 -7.31 -23.74
CA ASP A 302 -7.88 -6.55 -23.29
C ASP A 302 -8.33 -6.94 -21.88
N ASP A 303 -8.17 -8.21 -21.53
CA ASP A 303 -8.63 -8.80 -20.27
C ASP A 303 -7.47 -9.47 -19.50
N PHE A 304 -7.02 -8.82 -18.44
CA PHE A 304 -5.92 -9.28 -17.59
C PHE A 304 -6.24 -10.55 -16.81
N THR A 305 -7.50 -10.96 -16.68
CA THR A 305 -7.83 -12.24 -16.05
C THR A 305 -7.32 -13.44 -16.85
N GLN A 306 -6.87 -13.23 -18.09
CA GLN A 306 -6.29 -14.27 -18.94
C GLN A 306 -4.77 -14.42 -18.76
N LEU A 307 -4.12 -13.57 -17.96
CA LEU A 307 -2.67 -13.56 -17.77
C LEU A 307 -2.23 -14.52 -16.65
N ASP A 308 -1.10 -15.18 -16.83
CA ASP A 308 -0.40 -15.85 -15.72
C ASP A 308 0.75 -14.96 -15.24
N HIS A 309 0.49 -14.09 -14.26
CA HIS A 309 1.48 -13.16 -13.74
C HIS A 309 2.69 -13.85 -13.09
N ARG A 310 2.66 -15.16 -12.80
CA ARG A 310 3.85 -15.90 -12.33
C ARG A 310 4.90 -16.06 -13.43
N LYS A 311 4.49 -15.96 -14.69
CA LYS A 311 5.34 -16.10 -15.88
C LYS A 311 5.58 -14.75 -16.57
N TRP A 312 5.42 -13.65 -15.84
CA TRP A 312 5.55 -12.30 -16.39
C TRP A 312 6.93 -12.06 -17.04
N GLU A 313 8.00 -12.65 -16.50
CA GLU A 313 9.37 -12.50 -17.02
C GLU A 313 9.57 -13.12 -18.40
N SER A 314 8.76 -14.11 -18.77
CA SER A 314 8.79 -14.78 -20.07
C SER A 314 7.62 -14.41 -20.98
N TYR A 315 6.81 -13.43 -20.57
CA TYR A 315 5.70 -12.95 -21.38
C TYR A 315 6.21 -12.35 -22.68
N MET A 316 5.67 -12.83 -23.80
CA MET A 316 5.91 -12.29 -25.11
C MET A 316 4.55 -11.88 -25.70
N PRO A 317 4.34 -10.60 -26.03
CA PRO A 317 3.10 -10.18 -26.66
C PRO A 317 2.94 -10.91 -27.98
N LYS A 318 1.74 -11.43 -28.26
CA LYS A 318 1.43 -11.97 -29.58
C LYS A 318 1.60 -10.83 -30.57
N THR A 319 2.44 -11.01 -31.58
CA THR A 319 2.62 -10.02 -32.65
C THR A 319 1.23 -9.69 -33.17
N VAL A 320 0.78 -8.46 -32.97
CA VAL A 320 -0.43 -7.97 -33.63
C VAL A 320 -0.10 -8.08 -35.11
N GLN A 321 -0.68 -9.05 -35.80
CA GLN A 321 -0.73 -9.00 -37.25
C GLN A 321 -1.44 -7.69 -37.53
N SER A 322 -0.69 -6.66 -37.91
CA SER A 322 -1.25 -5.50 -38.56
C SER A 322 -2.15 -6.07 -39.64
N SER A 323 -3.45 -5.80 -39.57
CA SER A 323 -4.34 -6.02 -40.68
C SER A 323 -3.74 -5.25 -41.85
N ALA A 324 -2.94 -5.96 -42.65
CA ALA A 324 -2.42 -5.46 -43.90
C ALA A 324 -3.67 -5.10 -44.68
N THR A 325 -3.85 -3.79 -44.84
CA THR A 325 -4.83 -3.22 -45.75
C THR A 325 -4.62 -3.95 -47.06
N VAL A 326 -5.60 -4.75 -47.45
CA VAL A 326 -5.63 -5.39 -48.76
C VAL A 326 -5.74 -4.25 -49.75
N TYR A 327 -4.59 -3.72 -50.19
CA TYR A 327 -4.50 -3.03 -51.46
C TYR A 327 -4.75 -4.10 -52.51
N SER A 328 -6.01 -4.25 -52.88
CA SER A 328 -6.39 -4.85 -54.14
C SER A 328 -5.61 -4.13 -55.24
N LYS A 329 -4.72 -4.87 -55.92
CA LYS A 329 -4.14 -4.43 -57.19
C LYS A 329 -5.29 -4.00 -58.10
N PRO A 330 -5.18 -2.87 -58.83
CA PRO A 330 -6.09 -2.58 -59.92
C PRO A 330 -5.92 -3.68 -60.97
N THR A 331 -6.95 -4.48 -61.17
CA THR A 331 -7.03 -5.41 -62.30
C THR A 331 -7.12 -4.55 -63.56
N LEU A 332 -6.09 -4.60 -64.40
CA LEU A 332 -6.17 -4.09 -65.77
C LEU A 332 -7.29 -4.87 -66.50
N PRO A 333 -8.19 -4.20 -67.23
CA PRO A 333 -9.18 -4.89 -68.03
C PRO A 333 -8.48 -5.71 -69.11
N ALA A 334 -8.91 -6.96 -69.25
CA ALA A 334 -8.49 -7.85 -70.32
C ALA A 334 -9.03 -7.30 -71.65
N ASP A 335 -8.16 -7.26 -72.66
CA ASP A 335 -8.55 -7.03 -74.05
C ASP A 335 -9.45 -8.19 -74.51
N ASP A 336 -10.70 -7.87 -74.84
CA ASP A 336 -11.58 -8.77 -75.56
C ASP A 336 -11.23 -8.75 -77.06
N PRO A 337 -11.33 -9.90 -77.75
CA PRO A 337 -10.94 -10.03 -79.15
C PRO A 337 -12.04 -9.54 -80.12
N GLU A 338 -11.55 -9.06 -81.27
CA GLU A 338 -12.22 -8.77 -82.54
C GLU A 338 -13.71 -9.14 -82.71
N ALA A 339 -14.51 -8.15 -83.10
CA ALA A 339 -15.77 -8.35 -83.83
C ALA A 339 -15.60 -7.89 -85.30
N PRO A 340 -16.19 -8.60 -86.29
CA PRO A 340 -16.05 -8.26 -87.70
C PRO A 340 -17.18 -7.33 -88.21
N VAL A 341 -16.76 -6.37 -89.04
CA VAL A 341 -17.36 -5.82 -90.28
C VAL A 341 -18.86 -5.47 -90.32
N SER A 342 -19.17 -4.20 -90.64
CA SER A 342 -20.14 -3.85 -91.70
C SER A 342 -19.99 -2.40 -92.18
N ASP A 343 -19.87 -2.27 -93.50
CA ASP A 343 -19.97 -1.04 -94.31
C ASP A 343 -21.29 -0.29 -94.09
N ASP A 344 -21.22 1.05 -94.05
CA ASP A 344 -22.15 1.94 -94.77
C ASP A 344 -21.77 3.41 -94.51
N ALA A 345 -21.23 4.08 -95.53
CA ALA A 345 -21.11 5.53 -95.59
C ALA A 345 -21.59 6.02 -96.96
N LYS A 346 -22.85 6.50 -96.98
CA LYS A 346 -23.35 7.47 -97.96
C LYS A 346 -22.95 8.85 -97.45
N ASP A 347 -22.18 9.61 -98.23
CA ASP A 347 -22.62 10.54 -99.26
C ASP A 347 -23.26 11.80 -98.65
N ASP A 348 -22.53 12.90 -98.68
CA ASP A 348 -23.08 14.26 -98.68
C ASP A 348 -22.01 15.26 -99.15
N GLN A 349 -22.01 15.53 -100.45
CA GLN A 349 -21.59 16.77 -101.12
C GLN A 349 -22.87 17.28 -101.82
N GLN A 350 -23.41 18.46 -101.53
CA GLN A 350 -23.11 19.79 -102.11
C GLN A 350 -24.38 20.67 -101.96
N PRO A 351 -24.39 21.97 -102.32
CA PRO A 351 -23.30 22.83 -102.80
C PRO A 351 -22.98 24.04 -101.91
#